data_AF-A0A2J6RV34-F1
#
_entry.id   AF-A0A2J6RV34-F1
#
_cell.length_a   1.000
_cell.length_b   1.000
_cell.length_c   1.000
_cell.angle_alpha   90.00
_cell.angle_beta   90.00
_cell.angle_gamma   90.00
#
_symmetry.space_group_name_H-M   'P 1'
#
loop_
_entity.id
_entity.type
_entity.pdbx_description
1 polymer ?
#
loop_
_entity_poly.entity_id
_entity_poly.type
_entity_poly.pdbx_seq_one_letter_code
_entity_poly.pdbx_strand_id
1 'polypeptide(L)'
;MTFSWGDVKDEIERLYMKEGKSLDEVRDILKERRNFNPSVRAYKDKFEEWGYKKYNRRRREPLTQTRDLIRDLDLVKTTEIASALLANSDSEAVTANLGQVEQELELLASDAREQQMVLSKASRKRRREDAETDIDEVKHSIQRVAKLEASFTQMRKTLERVMTSVHVQTARPTGFASCWKQAPMTLEDAHGELLPLPLELVVSWEMLDSILLAHFRTLDGEKKVQKREFQIEDSMTGDALSRKNPWSQICKPGRKIDMSMIFKDVGKTSVVCPGCNTISKEKMGIQVEW
;
A
#
# COMPACT_ATOMS: atom_id res chain seq x y z
N MET A 1 26.51 -0.89 -2.25
CA MET A 1 26.28 0.00 -1.08
C MET A 1 25.97 -0.87 0.12
N THR A 2 26.86 -0.90 1.11
CA THR A 2 26.65 -1.62 2.37
C THR A 2 25.92 -0.70 3.34
N PHE A 3 24.69 -1.06 3.70
CA PHE A 3 23.93 -0.34 4.72
C PHE A 3 24.64 -0.42 6.08
N SER A 4 24.72 0.68 6.82
CA SER A 4 25.28 0.70 8.18
C SER A 4 24.30 0.06 9.16
N TRP A 5 24.40 -1.27 9.32
CA TRP A 5 23.53 -2.04 10.22
C TRP A 5 23.89 -1.87 11.70
N GLY A 6 25.10 -1.41 12.01
CA GLY A 6 25.54 -1.19 13.39
C GLY A 6 24.74 -0.11 14.10
N ASP A 7 24.45 1.00 13.40
CA ASP A 7 23.78 2.17 13.99
C ASP A 7 22.28 1.94 14.25
N VAL A 8 21.68 0.96 13.56
CA VAL A 8 20.24 0.64 13.64
C VAL A 8 19.96 -0.64 14.43
N LYS A 9 20.99 -1.41 14.80
CA LYS A 9 20.81 -2.72 15.47
C LYS A 9 20.05 -2.60 16.78
N ASP A 10 20.46 -1.69 17.66
CA ASP A 10 19.86 -1.51 18.99
C ASP A 10 18.41 -1.03 18.91
N GLU A 11 18.11 -0.19 17.91
CA GLU A 11 16.76 0.30 17.65
C GLU A 11 15.87 -0.83 17.10
N ILE A 12 16.39 -1.66 16.19
CA ILE A 12 15.66 -2.83 15.69
C ILE A 12 15.40 -3.83 16.82
N GLU A 13 16.37 -4.09 17.70
CA GLU A 13 16.18 -4.97 18.84
C GLU A 13 15.06 -4.46 19.77
N ARG A 14 15.07 -3.16 20.07
CA ARG A 14 14.02 -2.53 20.89
C ARG A 14 12.66 -2.67 20.22
N LEU A 15 12.54 -2.29 18.95
CA LEU A 15 11.26 -2.29 18.23
C LEU A 15 10.71 -3.72 18.00
N TYR A 16 11.58 -4.66 17.62
CA TYR A 16 11.18 -6.02 17.21
C TYR A 16 10.99 -6.98 18.40
N MET A 17 11.89 -6.96 19.39
CA MET A 17 11.88 -7.90 20.52
C MET A 17 11.19 -7.33 21.77
N LYS A 18 11.42 -6.06 22.12
CA LYS A 18 10.85 -5.46 23.35
C LYS A 18 9.46 -4.88 23.13
N GLU A 19 9.28 -4.09 22.07
CA GLU A 19 7.98 -3.48 21.73
C GLU A 19 7.07 -4.42 20.95
N GLY A 20 7.58 -5.58 20.50
CA GLY A 20 6.78 -6.60 19.84
C GLY A 20 6.19 -6.18 18.49
N LYS A 21 6.79 -5.20 17.80
CA LYS A 21 6.34 -4.76 16.47
C LYS A 21 6.65 -5.79 15.39
N SER A 22 5.84 -5.81 14.34
CA SER A 22 6.04 -6.65 13.16
C SER A 22 7.22 -6.16 12.32
N LEU A 23 7.75 -7.04 11.46
CA LEU A 23 8.88 -6.71 10.60
C LEU A 23 8.55 -5.54 9.64
N ASP A 24 7.32 -5.47 9.14
CA ASP A 24 6.88 -4.39 8.26
C ASP A 24 6.79 -3.05 9.02
N GLU A 25 6.25 -3.04 10.24
CA GLU A 25 6.20 -1.83 11.08
C GLU A 25 7.62 -1.33 11.46
N VAL A 26 8.55 -2.24 11.76
CA VAL A 26 9.95 -1.88 12.05
C VAL A 26 10.60 -1.20 10.83
N ARG A 27 10.33 -1.72 9.62
CA ARG A 27 10.85 -1.15 8.38
C ARG A 27 10.26 0.24 8.12
N ASP A 28 8.96 0.41 8.33
CA ASP A 28 8.29 1.69 8.08
C ASP A 28 8.80 2.77 9.04
N ILE A 29 9.02 2.43 10.32
CA ILE A 29 9.60 3.33 11.32
C ILE A 29 11.05 3.74 10.94
N LEU A 30 11.87 2.78 10.49
CA LEU A 30 13.26 3.06 10.12
C LEU A 30 13.39 3.82 8.80
N LYS A 31 12.45 3.61 7.88
CA LYS A 31 12.31 4.39 6.65
C LYS A 31 11.95 5.84 6.96
N GLU A 32 11.02 6.06 7.88
CA GLU A 32 10.56 7.42 8.24
C GLU A 32 11.58 8.20 9.07
N ARG A 33 12.23 7.55 10.06
CA ARG A 33 13.13 8.25 11.01
C ARG A 33 14.57 8.41 10.52
N ARG A 34 15.07 7.45 9.74
CA ARG A 34 16.50 7.35 9.37
C ARG A 34 16.72 7.27 7.86
N ASN A 35 15.66 7.38 7.06
CA ASN A 35 15.69 7.12 5.61
C ASN A 35 16.36 5.77 5.27
N PHE A 36 16.23 4.79 6.18
CA PHE A 36 16.91 3.51 6.11
C PHE A 36 15.98 2.47 5.49
N ASN A 37 16.13 2.25 4.19
CA ASN A 37 15.22 1.41 3.40
C ASN A 37 15.86 0.16 2.75
N PRO A 38 16.45 -0.78 3.51
CA PRO A 38 16.81 -2.09 2.97
C PRO A 38 15.60 -2.97 2.61
N SER A 39 15.83 -3.98 1.78
CA SER A 39 14.81 -4.97 1.42
C SER A 39 14.43 -5.87 2.60
N VAL A 40 13.22 -6.43 2.57
CA VAL A 40 12.72 -7.40 3.57
C VAL A 40 13.69 -8.56 3.79
N ARG A 41 14.31 -9.04 2.72
CA ARG A 41 15.28 -10.14 2.77
C ARG A 41 16.52 -9.76 3.57
N ALA A 42 17.03 -8.54 3.38
CA ALA A 42 18.17 -8.05 4.13
C ALA A 42 17.90 -7.95 5.65
N TYR A 43 16.68 -7.56 6.04
CA TYR A 43 16.28 -7.60 7.45
C TYR A 43 16.18 -9.03 7.99
N LYS A 44 15.62 -9.97 7.22
CA LYS A 44 15.53 -11.39 7.62
C LYS A 44 16.91 -12.02 7.78
N ASP A 45 17.81 -11.79 6.83
CA ASP A 45 19.18 -12.27 6.88
C ASP A 45 19.91 -11.72 8.13
N LYS A 46 19.66 -10.45 8.49
CA LYS A 46 20.21 -9.85 9.71
C LYS A 46 19.55 -10.36 11.01
N PHE A 47 18.26 -10.67 10.99
CA PHE A 47 17.60 -11.25 12.17
C PHE A 47 18.07 -12.68 12.42
N GLU A 48 18.39 -13.41 11.35
CA GLU A 48 19.03 -14.72 11.45
C GLU A 48 20.47 -14.61 11.98
N GLU A 49 21.27 -13.67 11.47
CA GLU A 49 22.62 -13.37 11.94
C GLU A 49 22.66 -12.93 13.41
N TRP A 50 21.65 -12.18 13.87
CA TRP A 50 21.53 -11.69 15.25
C TRP A 50 20.76 -12.65 16.18
N GLY A 51 20.21 -13.74 15.65
CA GLY A 51 19.49 -14.74 16.42
C GLY A 51 18.10 -14.31 16.92
N TYR A 52 17.49 -13.28 16.34
CA TYR A 52 16.17 -12.79 16.75
C TYR A 52 15.05 -13.73 16.26
N LYS A 53 14.51 -14.55 17.18
CA LYS A 53 13.40 -15.47 16.92
C LYS A 53 12.19 -15.11 17.77
N LYS A 54 11.18 -14.49 17.14
CA LYS A 54 9.95 -14.00 17.82
C LYS A 54 8.91 -15.10 18.09
N TYR A 55 9.13 -16.33 17.63
CA TYR A 55 8.21 -17.46 17.85
C TYR A 55 8.98 -18.75 18.12
N ASN A 56 9.17 -19.08 19.40
CA ASN A 56 9.38 -20.47 19.79
C ASN A 56 8.03 -21.18 19.67
N ARG A 57 7.85 -21.96 18.60
CA ARG A 57 6.86 -23.04 18.64
C ARG A 57 7.27 -23.90 19.84
N ARG A 58 6.49 -23.83 20.93
CA ARG A 58 6.66 -24.69 22.11
C ARG A 58 6.78 -26.13 21.62
N ARG A 59 8.01 -26.62 21.54
CA ARG A 59 8.29 -28.04 21.37
C ARG A 59 7.84 -28.64 22.69
N ARG A 60 6.77 -29.42 22.64
CA ARG A 60 6.29 -30.26 23.74
C ARG A 60 7.48 -31.09 24.20
N GLU A 61 8.10 -30.75 25.32
CA GLU A 61 9.07 -31.64 25.96
C GLU A 61 8.30 -32.89 26.41
N PRO A 62 8.67 -34.09 25.94
CA PRO A 62 8.11 -35.31 26.48
C PRO A 62 8.58 -35.41 27.94
N LEU A 63 7.64 -35.66 28.85
CA LEU A 63 7.90 -36.00 30.25
C LEU A 63 8.83 -37.23 30.30
N THR A 64 10.13 -37.00 30.40
CA THR A 64 11.15 -38.03 30.65
C THR A 64 11.78 -37.87 32.04
N GLN A 65 11.01 -37.39 33.03
CA GLN A 65 11.49 -37.23 34.42
C GLN A 65 11.03 -38.34 35.38
N THR A 66 10.13 -39.24 34.97
CA THR A 66 9.66 -40.35 35.83
C THR A 66 10.55 -41.59 35.80
N ARG A 67 11.51 -41.68 34.88
CA ARG A 67 12.42 -42.84 34.77
C ARG A 67 13.66 -42.76 35.67
N ASP A 68 14.06 -41.56 36.08
CA ASP A 68 15.32 -41.37 36.82
C ASP A 68 15.16 -41.56 38.34
N LEU A 69 13.96 -41.40 38.91
CA LEU A 69 13.73 -41.62 40.35
C LEU A 69 13.70 -43.10 40.76
N ILE A 70 13.54 -44.04 39.82
CA ILE A 70 13.50 -45.49 40.10
C ILE A 70 14.92 -46.08 40.21
N ARG A 71 15.94 -45.33 39.78
CA ARG A 71 17.29 -45.88 39.57
C ARG A 71 18.18 -45.89 40.83
N ASP A 72 17.77 -45.21 41.90
CA ASP A 72 18.54 -45.08 43.15
C ASP A 72 18.09 -46.01 44.29
N LEU A 73 17.07 -46.84 44.08
CA LEU A 73 16.73 -47.91 45.02
C LEU A 73 17.62 -49.13 44.73
N ASP A 74 18.75 -49.18 45.42
CA ASP A 74 19.68 -50.31 45.43
C ASP A 74 18.96 -51.54 46.03
N LEU A 75 18.28 -52.29 45.17
CA LEU A 75 17.39 -53.41 45.51
C LEU A 75 18.15 -54.51 46.29
N VAL A 76 19.47 -54.58 46.11
CA VAL A 76 20.36 -55.55 46.79
C VAL A 76 20.66 -55.10 48.23
N LYS A 77 20.97 -53.82 48.46
CA LYS A 77 21.16 -53.28 49.82
C LYS A 77 19.89 -53.32 50.65
N THR A 78 18.75 -53.01 50.04
CA THR A 78 17.46 -53.03 50.73
C THR A 78 17.04 -54.46 51.11
N THR A 79 17.36 -55.45 50.28
CA THR A 79 17.08 -56.87 50.57
C THR A 79 18.05 -57.47 51.59
N GLU A 80 19.31 -57.06 51.62
CA GLU A 80 20.28 -57.47 52.65
C GLU A 80 19.93 -56.89 54.03
N ILE A 81 19.57 -55.61 54.10
CA ILE A 81 19.13 -54.97 55.35
C ILE A 81 17.81 -55.58 55.84
N ALA A 82 16.87 -55.87 54.94
CA ALA A 82 15.62 -56.55 55.28
C ALA A 82 15.87 -57.98 55.80
N SER A 83 16.80 -58.72 55.19
CA SER A 83 17.17 -60.07 55.61
C SER A 83 17.85 -60.10 56.99
N ALA A 84 18.65 -59.09 57.32
CA ALA A 84 19.28 -58.95 58.64
C ALA A 84 18.29 -58.56 59.76
N LEU A 85 17.26 -57.76 59.44
CA LEU A 85 16.19 -57.39 60.37
C LEU A 85 15.22 -58.56 60.66
N LEU A 86 14.98 -59.41 59.66
CA LEU A 86 14.15 -60.62 59.77
C LEU A 86 14.78 -61.72 60.65
N ALA A 87 16.11 -61.74 60.80
CA ALA A 87 16.81 -62.75 61.59
C ALA A 87 16.69 -62.54 63.12
N ASN A 88 16.35 -61.33 63.57
CA ASN A 88 16.36 -60.93 64.99
C ASN A 88 14.99 -60.52 65.55
N SER A 89 13.92 -60.70 64.78
CA SER A 89 12.57 -60.24 65.14
C SER A 89 11.59 -61.41 65.15
N ASP A 90 10.61 -61.39 66.06
CA ASP A 90 9.53 -62.37 66.07
C ASP A 90 8.79 -62.35 64.72
N SER A 91 8.87 -63.45 63.97
CA SER A 91 8.36 -63.58 62.59
C SER A 91 6.88 -63.18 62.44
N GLU A 92 6.08 -63.40 63.49
CA GLU A 92 4.66 -62.98 63.53
C GLU A 92 4.48 -61.46 63.62
N ALA A 93 5.34 -60.77 64.36
CA ALA A 93 5.26 -59.30 64.48
C ALA A 93 5.65 -58.61 63.17
N VAL A 94 6.61 -59.16 62.43
CA VAL A 94 7.02 -58.61 61.13
C VAL A 94 5.95 -58.84 60.07
N THR A 95 5.31 -60.00 60.04
CA THR A 95 4.21 -60.27 59.09
C THR A 95 2.97 -59.43 59.38
N ALA A 96 2.64 -59.19 60.66
CA ALA A 96 1.55 -58.28 61.06
C ALA A 96 1.82 -56.83 60.61
N ASN A 97 3.03 -56.32 60.84
CA ASN A 97 3.40 -54.97 60.41
C ASN A 97 3.42 -54.83 58.87
N LEU A 98 3.91 -55.85 58.16
CA LEU A 98 3.89 -55.86 56.69
C LEU A 98 2.46 -55.83 56.14
N GLY A 99 1.54 -56.59 56.75
CA GLY A 99 0.12 -56.57 56.40
C GLY A 99 -0.54 -55.21 56.68
N GLN A 100 -0.17 -54.52 57.77
CA GLN A 100 -0.65 -53.17 58.04
C GLN A 100 -0.13 -52.16 57.00
N VAL A 101 1.14 -52.24 56.62
CA VAL A 101 1.73 -51.38 55.58
C VAL A 101 1.09 -51.65 54.22
N GLU A 102 0.81 -52.91 53.88
CA GLU A 102 0.12 -53.28 52.65
C GLU A 102 -1.30 -52.69 52.60
N GLN A 103 -2.03 -52.75 53.72
CA GLN A 103 -3.36 -52.17 53.84
C GLN A 103 -3.34 -50.63 53.74
N GLU A 104 -2.36 -49.97 54.38
CA GLU A 104 -2.17 -48.52 54.25
C GLU A 104 -1.79 -48.10 52.83
N LEU A 105 -0.94 -48.87 52.15
CA LEU A 105 -0.58 -48.63 50.75
C LEU A 105 -1.79 -48.82 49.82
N GLU A 106 -2.66 -49.79 50.07
CA GLU A 106 -3.88 -50.00 49.29
C GLU A 106 -4.88 -48.86 49.48
N LEU A 107 -5.02 -48.35 50.71
CA LEU A 107 -5.80 -47.16 51.02
C LEU A 107 -5.27 -45.91 50.31
N LEU A 108 -3.95 -45.66 50.39
CA LEU A 108 -3.30 -44.53 49.70
C LEU A 108 -3.41 -44.64 48.18
N ALA A 109 -3.30 -45.85 47.62
CA ALA A 109 -3.49 -46.09 46.20
C ALA A 109 -4.96 -45.88 45.76
N SER A 110 -5.92 -46.16 46.64
CA SER A 110 -7.34 -45.84 46.40
C SER A 110 -7.58 -44.33 46.38
N ASP A 111 -7.09 -43.60 47.38
CA ASP A 111 -7.22 -42.14 47.47
C ASP A 111 -6.53 -41.44 46.28
N ALA A 112 -5.33 -41.88 45.90
CA ALA A 112 -4.62 -41.34 44.74
C ALA A 112 -5.41 -41.54 43.43
N ARG A 113 -6.09 -42.69 43.26
CA ARG A 113 -6.96 -42.95 42.10
C ARG A 113 -8.18 -42.04 42.09
N GLU A 114 -8.78 -41.80 43.26
CA GLU A 114 -9.91 -40.88 43.40
C GLU A 114 -9.51 -39.44 43.06
N GLN A 115 -8.40 -38.95 43.61
CA GLN A 115 -7.85 -37.63 43.31
C GLN A 115 -7.54 -37.47 41.82
N GLN A 116 -6.94 -38.49 41.19
CA GLN A 116 -6.67 -38.47 39.75
C GLN A 116 -7.97 -38.38 38.94
N MET A 117 -9.02 -39.10 39.35
CA MET A 117 -10.33 -39.00 38.70
C MET A 117 -10.93 -37.59 38.85
N VAL A 118 -10.87 -37.00 40.05
CA VAL A 118 -11.38 -35.64 40.31
C VAL A 118 -10.65 -34.60 39.46
N LEU A 119 -9.31 -34.65 39.42
CA LEU A 119 -8.50 -33.75 38.59
C LEU A 119 -8.81 -33.91 37.09
N SER A 120 -9.06 -35.14 36.63
CA SER A 120 -9.45 -35.39 35.23
C SER A 120 -10.81 -34.78 34.91
N LYS A 121 -11.79 -34.88 35.82
CA LYS A 121 -13.13 -34.29 35.67
C LYS A 121 -13.05 -32.76 35.69
N ALA A 122 -12.31 -32.17 36.64
CA ALA A 122 -12.11 -30.73 36.73
C ALA A 122 -11.41 -30.15 35.49
N SER A 123 -10.41 -30.86 34.96
CA SER A 123 -9.71 -30.47 33.72
C SER A 123 -10.63 -30.53 32.49
N ARG A 124 -11.48 -31.56 32.40
CA ARG A 124 -12.50 -31.65 31.33
C ARG A 124 -13.53 -30.54 31.41
N LYS A 125 -13.96 -30.16 32.63
CA LYS A 125 -14.91 -29.07 32.85
C LYS A 125 -14.32 -27.72 32.41
N ARG A 126 -13.10 -27.38 32.84
CA ARG A 126 -12.39 -26.16 32.41
C ARG A 126 -12.24 -26.07 30.89
N ARG A 127 -11.84 -27.16 30.23
CA ARG A 127 -11.76 -27.19 28.76
C ARG A 127 -13.09 -26.95 28.05
N ARG A 128 -14.22 -27.33 28.66
CA ARG A 128 -15.55 -27.05 28.09
C ARG A 128 -15.90 -25.59 28.25
N GLU A 129 -15.64 -25.01 29.42
CA GLU A 129 -15.86 -23.59 29.70
C GLU A 129 -14.99 -22.71 28.77
N ASP A 130 -13.70 -23.03 28.61
CA ASP A 130 -12.79 -22.31 27.70
C ASP A 130 -13.28 -22.39 26.24
N ALA A 131 -13.73 -23.57 25.79
CA ALA A 131 -14.25 -23.75 24.44
C ALA A 131 -15.56 -22.98 24.21
N GLU A 132 -16.41 -22.85 25.23
CA GLU A 132 -17.65 -22.08 25.17
C GLU A 132 -17.36 -20.58 25.09
N THR A 133 -16.37 -20.09 25.86
CA THR A 133 -15.92 -18.69 25.75
C THR A 133 -15.33 -18.35 24.38
N ASP A 134 -14.53 -19.26 23.81
CA ASP A 134 -13.96 -19.08 22.46
C ASP A 134 -15.06 -19.02 21.38
N ILE A 135 -16.11 -19.84 21.51
CA ILE A 135 -17.27 -19.83 20.61
C ILE A 135 -18.01 -18.49 20.69
N ASP A 136 -18.22 -17.96 21.88
CA ASP A 136 -18.87 -16.67 22.06
C ASP A 136 -18.04 -15.50 21.51
N GLU A 137 -16.71 -15.54 21.67
CA GLU A 137 -15.82 -14.53 21.06
C GLU A 137 -15.89 -14.56 19.53
N VAL A 138 -15.87 -15.75 18.94
CA VAL A 138 -16.03 -15.92 17.48
C VAL A 138 -17.39 -15.40 17.03
N LYS A 139 -18.46 -15.71 17.77
CA LYS A 139 -19.82 -15.23 17.47
C LYS A 139 -19.92 -13.71 17.49
N HIS A 140 -19.35 -13.06 18.51
CA HIS A 140 -19.28 -11.60 18.58
C HIS A 140 -18.47 -11.00 17.43
N SER A 141 -17.38 -11.66 17.02
CA SER A 141 -16.58 -11.24 15.88
C SER A 141 -17.35 -11.33 14.57
N ILE A 142 -18.08 -12.43 14.33
CA ILE A 142 -18.96 -12.58 13.15
C ILE A 142 -20.05 -11.51 13.13
N GLN A 143 -20.66 -11.19 14.27
CA GLN A 143 -21.66 -10.11 14.36
C GLN A 143 -21.08 -8.74 14.01
N ARG A 144 -19.83 -8.44 14.42
CA ARG A 144 -19.15 -7.20 14.02
C ARG A 144 -18.90 -7.14 12.52
N VAL A 145 -18.46 -8.25 11.92
CA VAL A 145 -18.26 -8.35 10.46
C VAL A 145 -19.57 -8.13 9.71
N ALA A 146 -20.67 -8.78 10.12
CA ALA A 146 -21.98 -8.61 9.51
C ALA A 146 -22.48 -7.15 9.57
N LYS A 147 -22.23 -6.45 10.69
CA LYS A 147 -22.54 -5.01 10.81
C LYS A 147 -21.72 -4.16 9.84
N LEU A 148 -20.44 -4.48 9.65
CA LEU A 148 -19.57 -3.78 8.69
C LEU A 148 -20.05 -4.00 7.25
N GLU A 149 -20.42 -5.23 6.88
CA GLU A 149 -20.97 -5.53 5.54
C GLU A 149 -22.26 -4.75 5.25
N ALA A 150 -23.16 -4.64 6.23
CA ALA A 150 -24.37 -3.82 6.10
C ALA A 150 -24.03 -2.34 5.90
N SER A 151 -23.05 -1.82 6.65
CA SER A 151 -22.55 -0.45 6.49
C SER A 151 -21.94 -0.22 5.11
N PHE A 152 -21.11 -1.13 4.61
CA PHE A 152 -20.55 -1.04 3.25
C PHE A 152 -21.64 -1.05 2.19
N THR A 153 -22.66 -1.88 2.35
CA THR A 153 -23.79 -1.93 1.43
C THR A 153 -24.57 -0.61 1.42
N GLN A 154 -24.78 0.00 2.59
CA GLN A 154 -25.41 1.32 2.70
C GLN A 154 -24.55 2.42 2.09
N MET A 155 -23.24 2.38 2.32
CA MET A 155 -22.29 3.34 1.74
C MET A 155 -22.28 3.24 0.22
N ARG A 156 -22.27 2.03 -0.34
CA ARG A 156 -22.35 1.79 -1.78
C ARG A 156 -23.65 2.37 -2.38
N LYS A 157 -24.80 2.10 -1.76
CA LYS A 157 -26.10 2.67 -2.20
C LYS A 157 -26.09 4.20 -2.14
N THR A 158 -25.45 4.78 -1.12
CA THR A 158 -25.33 6.24 -0.99
C THR A 158 -24.44 6.81 -2.08
N LEU A 159 -23.31 6.16 -2.35
CA LEU A 159 -22.38 6.53 -3.42
C LEU A 159 -23.04 6.42 -4.80
N GLU A 160 -23.85 5.38 -5.05
CA GLU A 160 -24.65 5.25 -6.28
C GLU A 160 -25.67 6.40 -6.43
N ARG A 161 -26.32 6.83 -5.34
CA ARG A 161 -27.22 8.02 -5.37
C ARG A 161 -26.48 9.33 -5.62
N VAL A 162 -25.29 9.50 -5.03
CA VAL A 162 -24.45 10.67 -5.27
C VAL A 162 -23.96 10.65 -6.71
N MET A 163 -23.46 9.51 -7.21
CA MET A 163 -23.02 9.36 -8.59
C MET A 163 -24.14 9.62 -9.58
N THR A 164 -25.35 9.11 -9.36
CA THR A 164 -26.51 9.41 -10.22
C THR A 164 -26.90 10.88 -10.17
N SER A 165 -26.87 11.51 -8.99
CA SER A 165 -27.12 12.95 -8.85
C SER A 165 -26.04 13.80 -9.55
N VAL A 166 -24.77 13.40 -9.44
CA VAL A 166 -23.65 14.02 -10.17
C VAL A 166 -23.84 13.81 -11.67
N HIS A 167 -24.16 12.61 -12.14
CA HIS A 167 -24.43 12.34 -13.55
C HIS A 167 -25.58 13.20 -14.08
N VAL A 168 -26.66 13.39 -13.31
CA VAL A 168 -27.79 14.25 -13.70
C VAL A 168 -27.40 15.74 -13.69
N GLN A 169 -26.51 16.16 -12.77
CA GLN A 169 -25.99 17.54 -12.73
C GLN A 169 -24.96 17.81 -13.83
N THR A 170 -24.13 16.84 -14.21
CA THR A 170 -23.17 16.92 -15.33
C THR A 170 -23.84 16.63 -16.69
N ALA A 171 -25.02 16.00 -16.69
CA ALA A 171 -25.86 15.79 -17.88
C ALA A 171 -26.89 16.92 -18.09
N ARG A 172 -26.90 17.97 -17.25
CA ARG A 172 -27.34 19.28 -17.74
C ARG A 172 -26.36 19.67 -18.85
N PRO A 173 -26.82 19.97 -20.08
CA PRO A 173 -25.92 20.33 -21.16
C PRO A 173 -25.14 21.57 -20.72
N THR A 174 -23.87 21.36 -20.38
CA THR A 174 -22.96 22.43 -19.99
C THR A 174 -22.46 23.03 -21.30
N GLY A 175 -23.35 23.78 -21.97
CA GLY A 175 -23.11 24.40 -23.27
C GLY A 175 -22.92 23.42 -24.43
N PHE A 176 -22.81 23.97 -25.64
CA PHE A 176 -22.54 23.27 -26.90
C PHE A 176 -21.21 22.46 -26.91
N ALA A 177 -20.41 22.47 -25.83
CA ALA A 177 -19.08 21.90 -25.82
C ALA A 177 -19.02 20.40 -25.47
N SER A 178 -20.06 19.83 -24.84
CA SER A 178 -20.10 18.41 -24.48
C SER A 178 -20.80 17.51 -25.52
N CYS A 179 -21.15 18.04 -26.70
CA CYS A 179 -21.90 17.32 -27.74
C CYS A 179 -21.06 16.88 -28.95
N TRP A 180 -19.76 17.17 -28.97
CA TRP A 180 -18.90 16.76 -30.09
C TRP A 180 -18.69 15.24 -30.04
N LYS A 181 -18.82 14.58 -31.19
CA LYS A 181 -18.62 13.12 -31.26
C LYS A 181 -17.13 12.79 -31.07
N GLN A 182 -16.26 13.76 -31.31
CA GLN A 182 -14.81 13.64 -31.23
C GLN A 182 -14.21 14.82 -30.45
N ALA A 183 -13.00 14.62 -29.93
CA ALA A 183 -12.26 15.70 -29.28
C ALA A 183 -11.99 16.83 -30.29
N PRO A 184 -12.40 18.09 -30.02
CA PRO A 184 -12.19 19.19 -30.94
C PRO A 184 -10.69 19.45 -31.15
N MET A 185 -10.34 19.97 -32.32
CA MET A 185 -9.03 20.59 -32.54
C MET A 185 -8.97 21.90 -31.74
N THR A 186 -7.81 22.28 -31.22
CA THR A 186 -7.65 23.52 -30.44
C THR A 186 -6.72 24.47 -31.17
N LEU A 187 -7.14 25.72 -31.32
CA LEU A 187 -6.32 26.81 -31.83
C LEU A 187 -5.97 27.74 -30.67
N GLU A 188 -4.69 27.95 -30.40
CA GLU A 188 -4.26 29.07 -29.57
C GLU A 188 -4.09 30.30 -30.47
N ASP A 189 -4.81 31.39 -30.17
CA ASP A 189 -4.70 32.62 -30.95
C ASP A 189 -3.43 33.42 -30.59
N ALA A 190 -3.18 34.52 -31.30
CA ALA A 190 -2.00 35.36 -31.07
C ALA A 190 -1.97 36.08 -29.70
N HIS A 191 -3.08 36.05 -28.94
CA HIS A 191 -3.16 36.55 -27.57
C HIS A 191 -3.06 35.43 -26.53
N GLY A 192 -2.93 34.17 -26.95
CA GLY A 192 -2.87 33.00 -26.07
C GLY A 192 -4.24 32.40 -25.72
N GLU A 193 -5.33 32.86 -26.34
CA GLU A 193 -6.67 32.35 -26.07
C GLU A 193 -6.93 31.03 -26.83
N LEU A 194 -7.48 30.04 -26.14
CA LEU A 194 -7.76 28.73 -26.70
C LEU A 194 -9.17 28.68 -27.32
N LEU A 195 -9.22 28.56 -28.64
CA LEU A 195 -10.43 28.41 -29.42
C LEU A 195 -10.65 26.95 -29.85
N PRO A 196 -11.68 26.25 -29.32
CA PRO A 196 -12.02 24.91 -29.78
C PRO A 196 -12.67 24.96 -31.18
N LEU A 197 -12.18 24.11 -32.08
CA LEU A 197 -12.62 23.92 -33.45
C LEU A 197 -13.23 22.52 -33.60
N PRO A 198 -14.57 22.39 -33.55
CA PRO A 198 -15.25 21.11 -33.72
C PRO A 198 -15.06 20.58 -35.14
N LEU A 199 -14.61 19.32 -35.24
CA LEU A 199 -14.28 18.68 -36.52
C LEU A 199 -15.51 18.50 -37.42
N GLU A 200 -16.70 18.41 -36.81
CA GLU A 200 -17.97 18.26 -37.52
C GLU A 200 -18.47 19.57 -38.14
N LEU A 201 -17.99 20.72 -37.65
CA LEU A 201 -18.44 22.04 -38.09
C LEU A 201 -17.41 22.76 -38.95
N VAL A 202 -16.13 22.66 -38.57
CA VAL A 202 -15.03 23.31 -39.29
C VAL A 202 -14.48 22.33 -40.30
N VAL A 203 -15.05 22.33 -41.51
CA VAL A 203 -14.68 21.36 -42.56
C VAL A 203 -13.81 21.95 -43.68
N SER A 204 -13.49 23.24 -43.64
CA SER A 204 -12.63 23.88 -44.64
C SER A 204 -11.81 25.06 -44.07
N TRP A 205 -10.78 25.45 -44.83
CA TRP A 205 -9.95 26.62 -44.51
C TRP A 205 -10.74 27.93 -44.50
N GLU A 206 -11.74 28.04 -45.36
CA GLU A 206 -12.62 29.22 -45.46
C GLU A 206 -13.50 29.37 -44.21
N MET A 207 -13.92 28.25 -43.60
CA MET A 207 -14.64 28.26 -42.33
C MET A 207 -13.73 28.72 -41.20
N LEU A 208 -12.50 28.22 -41.15
CA LEU A 208 -11.51 28.70 -40.19
C LEU A 208 -11.29 30.21 -40.35
N ASP A 209 -11.06 30.70 -41.57
CA ASP A 209 -10.87 32.13 -41.83
C ASP A 209 -12.09 32.95 -41.37
N SER A 210 -13.31 32.46 -41.61
CA SER A 210 -14.54 33.13 -41.19
C SER A 210 -14.66 33.19 -39.67
N ILE A 211 -14.28 32.11 -38.98
CA ILE A 211 -14.23 32.04 -37.52
C ILE A 211 -13.20 33.02 -36.98
N LEU A 212 -11.99 33.06 -37.55
CA LEU A 212 -10.94 34.00 -37.15
C LEU A 212 -11.36 35.46 -37.35
N LEU A 213 -11.99 35.77 -38.49
CA LEU A 213 -12.51 37.13 -38.75
C LEU A 213 -13.59 37.53 -37.74
N ALA A 214 -14.46 36.61 -37.34
CA ALA A 214 -15.47 36.86 -36.33
C ALA A 214 -14.85 37.01 -34.92
N HIS A 215 -13.89 36.14 -34.58
CA HIS A 215 -13.19 36.12 -33.29
C HIS A 215 -12.42 37.42 -33.05
N PHE A 216 -11.71 37.91 -34.08
CA PHE A 216 -10.91 39.13 -33.97
C PHE A 216 -11.71 40.42 -34.22
N ARG A 217 -13.02 40.38 -34.49
CA ARG A 217 -13.82 41.57 -34.82
C ARG A 217 -13.75 42.68 -33.76
N THR A 218 -13.61 42.32 -32.49
CA THR A 218 -13.51 43.29 -31.37
C THR A 218 -12.15 43.26 -30.69
N LEU A 219 -11.17 42.55 -31.26
CA LEU A 219 -9.84 42.37 -30.70
C LEU A 219 -8.79 43.12 -31.51
N ASP A 220 -7.68 43.44 -30.85
CA ASP A 220 -6.51 43.96 -31.54
C ASP A 220 -5.99 42.92 -32.55
N GLY A 221 -5.52 43.41 -33.69
CA GLY A 221 -5.10 42.52 -34.79
C GLY A 221 -6.20 42.18 -35.81
N GLU A 222 -7.45 42.65 -35.65
CA GLU A 222 -8.52 42.49 -36.66
C GLU A 222 -8.05 42.80 -38.08
N LYS A 223 -7.41 43.97 -38.26
CA LYS A 223 -6.90 44.43 -39.55
C LYS A 223 -5.84 43.50 -40.14
N LYS A 224 -5.06 42.80 -39.30
CA LYS A 224 -4.06 41.82 -39.75
C LYS A 224 -4.72 40.53 -40.18
N VAL A 225 -5.71 40.04 -39.43
CA VAL A 225 -6.51 38.87 -39.80
C VAL A 225 -7.25 39.10 -41.11
N GLN A 226 -7.88 40.28 -41.27
CA GLN A 226 -8.52 40.69 -42.53
C GLN A 226 -7.57 40.68 -43.73
N LYS A 227 -6.31 41.08 -43.53
CA LYS A 227 -5.26 41.06 -44.55
C LYS A 227 -4.54 39.72 -44.70
N ARG A 228 -4.94 38.69 -43.92
CA ARG A 228 -4.24 37.40 -43.81
C ARG A 228 -2.75 37.54 -43.46
N GLU A 229 -2.41 38.53 -42.63
CA GLU A 229 -1.06 38.75 -42.10
C GLU A 229 -0.86 37.99 -40.79
N PHE A 230 -1.07 36.68 -40.84
CA PHE A 230 -0.88 35.75 -39.73
C PHE A 230 -0.41 34.41 -40.25
N GLN A 231 0.21 33.63 -39.38
CA GLN A 231 0.68 32.28 -39.64
C GLN A 231 0.05 31.33 -38.61
N ILE A 232 -0.19 30.08 -39.03
CA ILE A 232 -0.65 29.03 -38.14
C ILE A 232 0.37 27.91 -38.19
N GLU A 233 0.80 27.43 -37.03
CA GLU A 233 1.83 26.42 -36.84
C GLU A 233 1.28 25.24 -36.04
N ASP A 234 1.90 24.07 -36.21
CA ASP A 234 1.64 22.94 -35.33
C ASP A 234 2.32 23.17 -33.97
N SER A 235 1.59 23.08 -32.87
CA SER A 235 2.15 23.36 -31.53
C SER A 235 3.24 22.38 -31.11
N MET A 236 3.27 21.17 -31.68
CA MET A 236 4.25 20.14 -31.34
C MET A 236 5.51 20.24 -32.20
N THR A 237 5.37 20.51 -33.51
CA THR A 237 6.54 20.55 -34.41
C THR A 237 7.06 21.96 -34.67
N GLY A 238 6.25 22.99 -34.43
CA GLY A 238 6.53 24.38 -34.82
C GLY A 238 6.45 24.63 -36.32
N ASP A 239 6.03 23.64 -37.11
CA ASP A 239 6.00 23.77 -38.56
C ASP A 239 4.78 24.59 -39.02
N ALA A 240 5.03 25.51 -39.95
CA ALA A 240 3.97 26.28 -40.60
C ALA A 240 2.99 25.37 -41.35
N LEU A 241 1.70 25.50 -41.05
CA LEU A 241 0.66 24.76 -41.73
C LEU A 241 0.46 25.30 -43.15
N SER A 242 0.83 24.48 -44.13
CA SER A 242 0.62 24.82 -45.53
C SER A 242 -0.86 24.74 -45.91
N ARG A 243 -1.43 25.88 -46.29
CA ARG A 243 -2.79 25.97 -46.87
C ARG A 243 -2.96 25.22 -48.20
N LYS A 244 -1.86 24.74 -48.81
CA LYS A 244 -1.92 23.87 -49.99
C LYS A 244 -2.45 22.47 -49.64
N ASN A 245 -2.29 22.05 -48.39
CA ASN A 245 -2.79 20.77 -47.93
C ASN A 245 -4.30 20.86 -47.67
N PRO A 246 -5.09 19.84 -48.05
CA PRO A 246 -6.51 19.78 -47.71
C PRO A 246 -6.71 19.86 -46.19
N TRP A 247 -7.74 20.60 -45.77
CA TRP A 247 -8.07 20.77 -44.35
C TRP A 247 -8.23 19.44 -43.60
N SER A 248 -8.80 18.40 -44.24
CA SER A 248 -8.99 17.05 -43.67
C SER A 248 -7.69 16.32 -43.29
N GLN A 249 -6.56 16.71 -43.88
CA GLN A 249 -5.24 16.18 -43.50
C GLN A 249 -4.73 16.84 -42.22
N ILE A 250 -5.14 18.07 -41.97
CA ILE A 250 -4.67 18.89 -40.85
C ILE A 250 -5.60 18.72 -39.65
N CYS A 251 -6.91 18.81 -39.86
CA CYS A 251 -7.97 18.70 -38.87
C CYS A 251 -8.03 17.28 -38.30
N LYS A 252 -7.39 17.07 -37.15
CA LYS A 252 -7.34 15.78 -36.43
C LYS A 252 -7.87 15.96 -35.01
N PRO A 253 -8.54 14.93 -34.44
CA PRO A 253 -9.11 15.03 -33.11
C PRO A 253 -8.04 15.38 -32.07
N GLY A 254 -8.31 16.39 -31.24
CA GLY A 254 -7.42 16.81 -30.15
C GLY A 254 -6.08 17.45 -30.57
N ARG A 255 -5.83 17.67 -31.86
CA ARG A 255 -4.62 18.36 -32.32
C ARG A 255 -4.65 19.82 -31.85
N LYS A 256 -3.49 20.33 -31.44
CA LYS A 256 -3.28 21.73 -31.09
C LYS A 256 -2.50 22.44 -32.20
N ILE A 257 -2.94 23.65 -32.54
CA ILE A 257 -2.30 24.53 -33.51
C ILE A 257 -2.20 25.92 -32.88
N ASP A 258 -1.14 26.65 -33.19
CA ASP A 258 -0.90 27.98 -32.62
C ASP A 258 -0.90 29.03 -33.75
N MET A 259 -1.42 30.21 -33.47
CA MET A 259 -1.48 31.32 -34.42
C MET A 259 -0.58 32.47 -33.98
N SER A 260 0.23 32.97 -34.93
CA SER A 260 1.10 34.13 -34.73
C SER A 260 0.80 35.22 -35.75
N MET A 261 0.93 36.49 -35.35
CA MET A 261 0.73 37.63 -36.26
C MET A 261 2.02 37.96 -37.00
N ILE A 262 1.92 38.19 -38.31
CA ILE A 262 3.08 38.59 -39.13
C ILE A 262 3.19 40.11 -39.11
N PHE A 263 4.30 40.63 -38.61
CA PHE A 263 4.64 42.05 -38.71
C PHE A 263 5.66 42.24 -39.83
N LYS A 264 5.27 42.97 -40.88
CA LYS A 264 6.22 43.42 -41.91
C LYS A 264 7.01 44.57 -41.29
N ASP A 265 8.26 44.30 -40.94
CA ASP A 265 9.13 45.33 -40.41
C ASP A 265 9.39 46.38 -41.49
N VAL A 266 9.01 47.63 -41.21
CA VAL A 266 9.20 48.75 -42.13
C VAL A 266 10.62 49.28 -41.91
N GLY A 267 11.61 48.51 -42.37
CA GLY A 267 12.95 49.02 -42.63
C GLY A 267 13.83 49.34 -41.43
N LYS A 268 13.88 48.49 -40.39
CA LYS A 268 15.05 48.47 -39.49
C LYS A 268 15.97 47.31 -39.86
N THR A 269 16.99 47.60 -40.66
CA THR A 269 18.05 46.65 -41.04
C THR A 269 19.03 46.31 -39.90
N SER A 270 18.75 46.76 -38.67
CA SER A 270 19.58 46.48 -37.50
C SER A 270 18.71 46.07 -36.32
N VAL A 271 18.87 44.82 -35.88
CA VAL A 271 18.36 44.36 -34.58
C VAL A 271 19.33 44.87 -33.53
N VAL A 272 18.86 45.67 -32.57
CA VAL A 272 19.69 46.23 -31.51
C VAL A 272 19.35 45.52 -30.20
N CYS A 273 20.36 45.04 -29.47
CA CYS A 273 20.16 44.45 -28.15
C CYS A 273 19.67 45.53 -27.17
N PRO A 274 18.49 45.37 -26.53
CA PRO A 274 17.95 46.38 -25.61
C PRO A 274 18.74 46.52 -24.31
N GLY A 275 19.58 45.53 -23.96
CA GLY A 275 20.42 45.58 -22.75
C GLY A 275 21.72 46.36 -22.90
N CYS A 276 22.36 46.30 -24.08
CA CYS A 276 23.69 46.90 -24.29
C CYS A 276 23.78 47.80 -25.54
N ASN A 277 22.66 48.01 -26.23
CA ASN A 277 22.57 48.78 -27.47
C ASN A 277 23.48 48.30 -28.61
N THR A 278 23.96 47.05 -28.54
CA THR A 278 24.83 46.46 -29.57
C THR A 278 24.00 46.08 -30.79
N ILE A 279 24.43 46.55 -31.97
CA ILE A 279 23.82 46.21 -33.26
C ILE A 279 24.22 44.78 -33.63
N SER A 280 23.22 43.91 -33.82
CA SER A 280 23.42 42.55 -34.34
C SER A 280 23.93 42.61 -35.78
N LYS A 281 24.96 41.81 -36.07
CA LYS A 281 25.52 41.64 -37.42
C LYS A 281 24.76 40.59 -38.25
N GLU A 282 23.84 39.85 -37.63
CA GLU A 282 23.13 38.76 -38.29
C GLU A 282 21.86 39.23 -38.99
N LYS A 283 21.49 38.52 -40.06
CA LYS A 283 20.29 38.83 -40.84
C LYS A 283 19.03 38.51 -40.03
N MET A 284 18.01 39.33 -40.22
CA MET A 284 16.71 39.20 -39.56
C MET A 284 16.05 37.85 -39.90
N GLY A 285 15.62 37.10 -38.88
CA GLY A 285 14.93 35.81 -39.04
C GLY A 285 15.73 34.55 -38.65
N ILE A 286 16.91 34.69 -38.05
CA ILE A 286 17.64 33.58 -37.44
C ILE A 286 17.37 33.58 -35.93
N GLN A 287 16.96 32.43 -35.39
CA GLN A 287 16.85 32.22 -33.95
C GLN A 287 18.25 32.26 -33.35
N VAL A 288 18.56 33.32 -32.62
CA VAL A 288 19.82 33.43 -31.86
C VAL A 288 19.58 32.71 -30.54
N GLU A 289 20.18 31.54 -30.37
CA GLU A 289 20.29 30.92 -29.05
C GLU A 289 21.27 31.75 -28.20
N TRP A 290 20.83 32.14 -27.00
CA TRP A 290 21.67 32.79 -25.99
C TRP A 290 22.28 31.75 -25.06
#